data_AF-A0A538RAV6-F1
#
_entry.id   AF-A0A538RAV6-F1
#
_cell.length_a   1.000
_cell.length_b   1.000
_cell.length_c   1.000
_cell.angle_alpha   90.00
_cell.angle_beta   90.00
_cell.angle_gamma   90.00
#
_symmetry.space_group_name_H-M   'P 1'
#
loop_
_entity.id
_entity.type
_entity.pdbx_description
1 polymer ?
#
loop_
_entity_poly.entity_id
_entity_poly.type
_entity_poly.pdbx_seq_one_letter_code
_entity_poly.pdbx_strand_id
1 'polypeptide(L)'
;MQTTSSVTAERARDLLRKNADLATWMAELGARGSAAAIALTGAGTPPPDDLIQELAEAGREFIALRAEVFALAAALGLTTPSAGAIDCTKRLDAMLRLLLEGLEAARRTTPSRAQGDALAVLDRVMALAHRDDPGFAALLACQARAAALRAKLKTATDVDADAIAPFAGLLSLIDGQQDLDDEQWGALEDAVAAAFGRPLAVAATRGKLGSS
;
A
#
# COMPACT_ATOMS: atom_id res chain seq x y z
N MET A 1 9.94 -2.24 4.90
CA MET A 1 9.67 -1.47 3.67
C MET A 1 8.23 -0.92 3.58
N GLN A 2 7.21 -1.56 4.18
CA GLN A 2 5.84 -0.98 4.18
C GLN A 2 5.67 0.24 5.10
N THR A 3 6.34 0.26 6.25
CA THR A 3 6.33 1.41 7.17
C THR A 3 6.90 2.66 6.53
N THR A 4 7.99 2.54 5.78
CA THR A 4 8.62 3.66 5.06
C THR A 4 7.70 4.22 3.97
N SER A 5 7.01 3.37 3.20
CA SER A 5 6.06 3.83 2.16
C SER A 5 4.83 4.53 2.75
N SER A 6 4.30 4.05 3.89
CA SER A 6 3.18 4.71 4.57
C SER A 6 3.53 6.11 5.05
N VAL A 7 4.69 6.25 5.71
CA VAL A 7 5.19 7.54 6.20
C VAL A 7 5.46 8.52 5.05
N THR A 8 6.00 8.03 3.92
CA THR A 8 6.18 8.86 2.72
C THR A 8 4.85 9.36 2.16
N ALA A 9 3.82 8.50 2.09
CA ALA A 9 2.51 8.90 1.59
C ALA A 9 1.84 9.95 2.50
N GLU A 10 1.92 9.78 3.82
CA GLU A 10 1.46 10.78 4.80
C GLU A 10 2.17 12.11 4.61
N ARG A 11 3.50 12.08 4.48
CA ARG A 11 4.31 13.29 4.23
C ARG A 11 3.91 14.01 2.94
N ALA A 12 3.61 13.27 1.86
CA ALA A 12 3.14 13.86 0.61
C ALA A 12 1.75 14.50 0.75
N ARG A 13 0.83 13.90 1.53
CA ARG A 13 -0.49 14.49 1.82
C ARG A 13 -0.38 15.78 2.63
N ASP A 14 0.54 15.82 3.59
CA ASP A 14 0.80 17.03 4.37
C ASP A 14 1.31 18.17 3.49
N LEU A 15 2.23 17.89 2.56
CA LEU A 15 2.73 18.88 1.60
C LEU A 15 1.63 19.36 0.65
N LEU A 16 0.72 18.48 0.22
CA LEU A 16 -0.43 18.85 -0.60
C LEU A 16 -1.38 19.81 0.14
N ARG A 17 -1.66 19.53 1.41
CA ARG A 17 -2.46 20.42 2.26
C ARG A 17 -1.80 21.80 2.42
N LYS A 18 -0.51 21.82 2.78
CA LYS A 18 0.26 23.08 2.89
C LYS A 18 0.26 23.89 1.59
N ASN A 19 0.35 23.23 0.44
CA ASN A 19 0.30 23.91 -0.86
C ASN A 19 -1.08 24.53 -1.13
N ALA A 20 -2.16 23.87 -0.71
CA ALA A 20 -3.52 24.40 -0.85
C ALA A 20 -3.74 25.62 0.06
N ASP A 21 -3.26 25.57 1.30
CA ASP A 21 -3.32 26.70 2.25
C ASP A 21 -2.53 27.90 1.70
N LEU A 22 -1.31 27.65 1.19
CA LEU A 22 -0.48 28.68 0.56
C LEU A 22 -1.12 29.27 -0.70
N ALA A 23 -1.76 28.44 -1.52
CA ALA A 23 -2.47 28.91 -2.72
C ALA A 23 -3.63 29.84 -2.37
N THR A 24 -4.37 29.52 -1.30
CA THR A 24 -5.44 30.37 -0.77
C THR A 24 -4.88 31.71 -0.30
N TRP A 25 -3.85 31.67 0.54
CA TRP A 25 -3.22 32.89 1.06
C TRP A 25 -2.65 33.78 -0.06
N MET A 26 -1.95 33.19 -1.04
CA MET A 26 -1.45 33.94 -2.21
C MET A 26 -2.57 34.57 -3.05
N ALA A 27 -3.73 33.93 -3.16
CA ALA A 27 -4.87 34.49 -3.88
C ALA A 27 -5.46 35.71 -3.15
N GLU A 28 -5.57 35.64 -1.81
CA GLU A 28 -6.01 36.75 -0.96
C GLU A 28 -5.05 37.94 -1.04
N LEU A 29 -3.73 37.67 -0.96
CA LEU A 29 -2.70 38.69 -1.14
C LEU A 29 -2.74 39.31 -2.55
N GLY A 30 -2.98 38.51 -3.58
CA GLY A 30 -3.15 39.00 -4.95
C GLY A 30 -4.35 39.95 -5.09
N ALA A 31 -5.48 39.62 -4.43
CA ALA A 31 -6.65 40.49 -4.41
C ALA A 31 -6.38 41.81 -3.68
N ARG A 32 -5.73 41.76 -2.50
CA ARG A 32 -5.30 42.95 -1.75
C ARG A 32 -4.33 43.81 -2.57
N GLY A 33 -3.36 43.19 -3.23
CA GLY A 33 -2.40 43.88 -4.10
C GLY A 33 -3.04 44.57 -5.30
N SER A 34 -4.01 43.92 -5.94
CA SER A 34 -4.80 44.52 -7.02
C SER A 34 -5.57 45.75 -6.54
N ALA A 35 -6.23 45.66 -5.37
CA ALA A 35 -6.94 46.79 -4.77
C ALA A 35 -6.01 47.95 -4.41
N ALA A 36 -4.83 47.66 -3.84
CA ALA A 36 -3.82 48.66 -3.52
C ALA A 36 -3.29 49.35 -4.79
N ALA A 37 -3.06 48.61 -5.88
CA ALA A 37 -2.64 49.18 -7.16
C ALA A 37 -3.70 50.14 -7.73
N ILE A 38 -4.98 49.77 -7.66
CA ILE A 38 -6.08 50.65 -8.07
C ILE A 38 -6.08 51.94 -7.23
N ALA A 39 -5.97 51.84 -5.90
CA ALA A 39 -5.94 53.00 -5.02
C ALA A 39 -4.76 53.95 -5.30
N LEU A 40 -3.58 53.39 -5.59
CA LEU A 40 -2.39 54.15 -5.96
C LEU A 40 -2.60 54.91 -7.28
N THR A 41 -3.14 54.24 -8.31
CA THR A 41 -3.38 54.89 -9.61
C THR A 41 -4.49 55.95 -9.57
N GLY A 42 -5.49 55.80 -8.70
CA GLY A 42 -6.62 56.72 -8.59
C GLY A 42 -6.37 57.89 -7.64
N ALA A 43 -6.17 57.58 -6.35
CA ALA A 43 -6.08 58.57 -5.27
C ALA A 43 -4.63 58.90 -4.86
N GLY A 44 -3.63 58.23 -5.44
CA GLY A 44 -2.23 58.37 -5.04
C GLY A 44 -1.89 57.73 -3.70
N THR A 45 -2.77 56.89 -3.16
CA THR A 45 -2.57 56.24 -1.85
C THR A 45 -1.49 55.15 -1.97
N PRO A 46 -0.40 55.21 -1.18
CA PRO A 46 0.62 54.17 -1.21
C PRO A 46 0.08 52.82 -0.73
N PRO A 47 0.62 51.69 -1.22
CA PRO A 47 0.29 50.37 -0.71
C PRO A 47 0.61 50.25 0.79
N PRO A 48 -0.18 49.49 1.55
CA PRO A 48 0.15 49.16 2.94
C PRO A 48 1.50 48.43 3.07
N ASP A 49 2.30 48.77 4.09
CA ASP A 49 3.63 48.17 4.30
C ASP A 49 3.56 46.67 4.66
N ASP A 50 2.50 46.25 5.37
CA ASP A 50 2.22 44.86 5.73
C ASP A 50 2.02 43.98 4.49
N LEU A 51 1.37 44.50 3.45
CA LEU A 51 1.14 43.78 2.19
C LEU A 51 2.45 43.37 1.51
N ILE A 52 3.46 44.24 1.51
CA ILE A 52 4.76 43.94 0.89
C ILE A 52 5.49 42.85 1.69
N GLN A 53 5.43 42.92 3.02
CA GLN A 53 6.03 41.93 3.91
C GLN A 53 5.36 40.55 3.74
N GLU A 54 4.03 40.51 3.72
CA GLU A 54 3.26 39.27 3.52
C GLU A 54 3.49 38.65 2.14
N LEU A 55 3.60 39.45 1.08
CA LEU A 55 3.96 38.95 -0.26
C LEU A 55 5.36 38.32 -0.29
N ALA A 56 6.33 38.96 0.37
CA ALA A 56 7.68 38.43 0.48
C ALA A 56 7.71 37.13 1.30
N GLU A 57 6.87 37.04 2.33
CA GLU A 57 6.72 35.84 3.16
C GLU A 57 6.09 34.68 2.39
N ALA A 58 4.97 34.92 1.71
CA ALA A 58 4.33 33.91 0.86
C ALA A 58 5.31 33.39 -0.22
N GLY A 59 6.13 34.26 -0.80
CA GLY A 59 7.18 33.86 -1.74
C GLY A 59 8.24 32.94 -1.12
N ARG A 60 8.68 33.22 0.11
CA ARG A 60 9.62 32.35 0.85
C ARG A 60 8.99 31.00 1.17
N GLU A 61 7.75 30.99 1.65
CA GLU A 61 7.01 29.76 1.96
C GLU A 61 6.84 28.88 0.71
N PHE A 62 6.57 29.47 -0.45
CA PHE A 62 6.53 28.71 -1.70
C PHE A 62 7.88 28.08 -2.06
N ILE A 63 8.98 28.82 -1.91
CA ILE A 63 10.32 28.31 -2.20
C ILE A 63 10.67 27.16 -1.24
N ALA A 64 10.36 27.30 0.05
CA ALA A 64 10.58 26.28 1.06
C ALA A 64 9.75 25.02 0.77
N LEU A 65 8.45 25.18 0.52
CA LEU A 65 7.57 24.07 0.20
C LEU A 65 8.01 23.34 -1.07
N ARG A 66 8.36 24.08 -2.13
CA ARG A 66 8.90 23.50 -3.36
C ARG A 66 10.15 22.68 -3.06
N ALA A 67 11.09 23.19 -2.26
CA ALA A 67 12.29 22.44 -1.88
C ALA A 67 11.96 21.14 -1.12
N GLU A 68 10.99 21.15 -0.21
CA GLU A 68 10.52 19.95 0.50
C GLU A 68 9.95 18.89 -0.45
N VAL A 69 9.15 19.31 -1.45
CA VAL A 69 8.60 18.36 -2.43
C VAL A 69 9.69 17.76 -3.31
N PHE A 70 10.67 18.56 -3.74
CA PHE A 70 11.81 18.06 -4.53
C PHE A 70 12.69 17.10 -3.72
N ALA A 71 12.93 17.39 -2.44
CA ALA A 71 13.66 16.49 -1.55
C ALA A 71 12.92 15.15 -1.37
N LEU A 72 11.58 15.18 -1.24
CA LEU A 72 10.77 13.98 -1.16
C LEU A 72 10.83 13.15 -2.45
N ALA A 73 10.72 13.80 -3.61
CA ALA A 73 10.82 13.12 -4.90
C ALA A 73 12.22 12.51 -5.14
N ALA A 74 13.28 13.20 -4.72
CA ALA A 74 14.65 12.70 -4.79
C ALA A 74 14.86 11.49 -3.86
N ALA A 75 14.30 11.51 -2.65
CA ALA A 75 14.34 10.37 -1.72
C ALA A 75 13.63 9.12 -2.29
N LEU A 76 12.68 9.32 -3.22
CA LEU A 76 12.00 8.25 -3.94
C LEU A 76 12.68 7.84 -5.25
N GLY A 77 13.80 8.47 -5.61
CA GLY A 77 14.52 8.20 -6.86
C GLY A 77 13.74 8.61 -8.12
N LEU A 78 12.77 9.52 -7.99
CA LEU A 78 11.91 9.92 -9.10
C LEU A 78 12.58 11.01 -9.93
N THR A 79 12.44 10.91 -11.26
CA THR A 79 12.84 11.98 -12.18
C THR A 79 11.88 13.16 -12.02
N THR A 80 12.42 14.30 -11.60
CA THR A 80 11.65 15.54 -11.46
C THR A 80 11.98 16.52 -12.59
N PRO A 81 11.03 17.38 -13.00
CA PRO A 81 11.34 18.50 -13.87
C PRO A 81 12.33 19.46 -13.17
N SER A 82 12.99 20.35 -13.91
CA SER A 82 13.87 21.33 -13.27
C SER A 82 13.10 22.19 -12.27
N ALA A 83 13.75 22.60 -11.16
CA ALA A 83 13.10 23.41 -10.13
C ALA A 83 12.49 24.71 -10.69
N GLY A 84 13.10 25.29 -11.72
CA GLY A 84 12.58 26.48 -12.41
C GLY A 84 11.28 26.24 -13.20
N ALA A 85 10.95 25.00 -13.56
CA ALA A 85 9.69 24.67 -14.23
C ALA A 85 8.48 24.69 -13.27
N ILE A 86 8.71 24.56 -11.96
CA ILE A 86 7.68 24.63 -10.92
C ILE A 86 7.73 26.03 -10.29
N ASP A 87 7.04 26.96 -10.94
CA ASP A 87 7.02 28.41 -10.65
C ASP A 87 5.75 28.87 -9.92
N CYS A 88 4.75 28.00 -9.77
CA CYS A 88 3.48 28.32 -9.13
C CYS A 88 2.90 27.13 -8.35
N THR A 89 2.00 27.45 -7.41
CA THR A 89 1.30 26.48 -6.56
C THR A 89 0.49 25.46 -7.36
N LYS A 90 -0.06 25.84 -8.52
CA LYS A 90 -0.81 24.92 -9.41
C LYS A 90 0.09 23.81 -9.99
N ARG A 91 1.30 24.15 -10.42
CA ARG A 91 2.26 23.15 -10.94
C ARG A 91 2.79 22.27 -9.81
N LEU A 92 3.01 22.85 -8.64
CA LEU A 92 3.43 22.09 -7.44
C LEU A 92 2.33 21.12 -6.99
N ASP A 93 1.06 21.54 -7.03
CA ASP A 93 -0.11 20.70 -6.74
C ASP A 93 -0.18 19.49 -7.68
N ALA A 94 -0.07 19.73 -9.00
CA ALA A 94 -0.09 18.66 -9.99
C ALA A 94 1.04 17.64 -9.75
N MET A 95 2.24 18.10 -9.44
CA MET A 95 3.36 17.21 -9.11
C MET A 95 3.09 16.39 -7.85
N LEU A 96 2.57 17.02 -6.78
CA LEU A 96 2.22 16.32 -5.53
C LEU A 96 1.13 15.26 -5.73
N ARG A 97 0.12 15.53 -6.57
CA ARG A 97 -0.90 14.55 -6.91
C ARG A 97 -0.34 13.35 -7.66
N LEU A 98 0.54 13.58 -8.64
CA LEU A 98 1.22 12.50 -9.35
C LEU A 98 2.10 11.65 -8.43
N LEU A 99 2.81 12.28 -7.50
CA LEU A 99 3.61 11.58 -6.48
C LEU A 99 2.72 10.69 -5.61
N LEU A 100 1.60 11.21 -5.12
CA LEU A 100 0.65 10.47 -4.31
C LEU A 100 0.04 9.28 -5.06
N GLU A 101 -0.37 9.48 -6.31
CA GLU A 101 -0.92 8.43 -7.15
C GLU A 101 0.10 7.31 -7.39
N GLY A 102 1.36 7.66 -7.69
CA GLY A 102 2.45 6.70 -7.86
C GLY A 102 2.73 5.89 -6.58
N LEU A 103 2.74 6.54 -5.42
CA LEU A 103 2.92 5.87 -4.13
C LEU A 103 1.76 4.92 -3.81
N GLU A 104 0.52 5.33 -4.10
CA GLU A 104 -0.66 4.49 -3.88
C GLU A 104 -0.71 3.31 -4.86
N ALA A 105 -0.32 3.50 -6.12
CA ALA A 105 -0.20 2.43 -7.09
C ALA A 105 0.86 1.39 -6.66
N ALA A 106 2.05 1.84 -6.23
CA ALA A 106 3.11 0.97 -5.74
C ALA A 106 2.70 0.19 -4.46
N ARG A 107 1.90 0.82 -3.60
CA ARG A 107 1.33 0.14 -2.43
C ARG A 107 0.35 -0.96 -2.82
N ARG A 108 -0.47 -0.75 -3.85
CA ARG A 108 -1.44 -1.77 -4.33
C ARG A 108 -0.75 -2.99 -4.95
N THR A 109 0.44 -2.82 -5.54
CA THR A 109 1.18 -3.93 -6.16
C THR A 109 2.09 -4.68 -5.20
N THR A 110 2.43 -4.08 -4.07
CA THR A 110 3.27 -4.73 -3.05
C THR A 110 2.37 -5.42 -2.03
N PRO A 111 2.25 -6.77 -2.04
CA PRO A 111 1.42 -7.46 -1.07
C PRO A 111 1.89 -7.15 0.35
N SER A 112 0.92 -7.04 1.28
CA SER A 112 1.23 -6.95 2.70
C SER A 112 2.06 -8.18 3.12
N ARG A 113 2.84 -8.11 4.22
CA ARG A 113 3.59 -9.30 4.66
C ARG A 113 2.65 -10.49 4.90
N ALA A 114 1.54 -10.26 5.60
CA ALA A 114 0.51 -11.27 5.83
C ALA A 114 -0.10 -11.81 4.53
N GLN A 115 -0.30 -10.96 3.53
CA GLN A 115 -0.82 -11.36 2.21
C GLN A 115 0.22 -12.19 1.44
N GLY A 116 1.50 -11.83 1.51
CA GLY A 116 2.60 -12.61 0.95
C GLY A 116 2.68 -14.00 1.58
N ASP A 117 2.62 -14.08 2.92
CA ASP A 117 2.66 -15.35 3.66
C ASP A 117 1.45 -16.23 3.31
N ALA A 118 0.24 -15.67 3.28
CA ALA A 118 -0.96 -16.38 2.86
C ALA A 118 -0.90 -16.86 1.40
N LEU A 119 -0.40 -16.03 0.47
CA LEU A 119 -0.20 -16.44 -0.92
C LEU A 119 0.79 -17.61 -1.04
N ALA A 120 1.85 -17.61 -0.24
CA ALA A 120 2.84 -18.69 -0.21
C ALA A 120 2.25 -20.02 0.31
N VAL A 121 1.43 -19.97 1.37
CA VAL A 121 0.69 -21.14 1.87
C VAL A 121 -0.18 -21.74 0.76
N LEU A 122 -0.97 -20.90 0.07
CA LEU A 122 -1.87 -21.35 -0.99
C LEU A 122 -1.12 -21.92 -2.20
N ASP A 123 -0.01 -21.27 -2.61
CA ASP A 123 0.86 -21.79 -3.68
C ASP A 123 1.43 -23.16 -3.34
N ARG A 124 1.86 -23.34 -2.10
CA ARG A 124 2.43 -24.61 -1.66
C ARG A 124 1.40 -25.74 -1.67
N VAL A 125 0.17 -25.47 -1.23
CA VAL A 125 -0.93 -26.45 -1.34
C VAL A 125 -1.26 -26.78 -2.81
N MET A 126 -1.27 -25.77 -3.68
CA MET A 126 -1.49 -25.96 -5.12
C MET A 126 -0.39 -26.80 -5.79
N ALA A 127 0.83 -26.78 -5.24
CA ALA A 127 1.97 -27.57 -5.74
C ALA A 127 2.04 -29.00 -5.15
N LEU A 128 1.16 -29.35 -4.21
CA LEU A 128 1.11 -30.71 -3.68
C LEU A 128 0.68 -31.72 -4.76
N ALA A 129 1.29 -32.89 -4.73
CA ALA A 129 0.88 -34.05 -5.51
C ALA A 129 0.64 -35.24 -4.57
N HIS A 130 -0.31 -36.09 -4.93
CA HIS A 130 -0.50 -37.37 -4.26
C HIS A 130 0.42 -38.40 -4.92
N ARG A 131 1.27 -39.05 -4.12
CA ARG A 131 2.36 -39.92 -4.60
C ARG A 131 1.88 -41.12 -5.41
N ASP A 132 0.72 -41.68 -5.05
CA ASP A 132 0.21 -42.92 -5.64
C ASP A 132 -0.95 -42.71 -6.64
N ASP A 133 -1.58 -41.54 -6.61
CA ASP A 133 -2.82 -41.29 -7.37
C ASP A 133 -2.89 -39.82 -7.81
N PRO A 134 -2.39 -39.48 -9.02
CA PRO A 134 -2.47 -38.12 -9.56
C PRO A 134 -3.90 -37.58 -9.70
N GLY A 135 -4.91 -38.46 -9.73
CA GLY A 135 -6.32 -38.11 -9.87
C GLY A 135 -7.06 -37.98 -8.53
N PHE A 136 -6.34 -37.98 -7.40
CA PHE A 136 -6.95 -38.01 -6.08
C PHE A 136 -7.91 -36.82 -5.85
N ALA A 137 -9.21 -37.11 -5.90
CA ALA A 137 -10.26 -36.10 -5.98
C ALA A 137 -10.28 -35.11 -4.79
N ALA A 138 -9.94 -35.58 -3.58
CA ALA A 138 -9.93 -34.73 -2.40
C ALA A 138 -8.82 -33.65 -2.47
N LEU A 139 -7.65 -33.99 -3.03
CA LEU A 139 -6.58 -33.03 -3.25
C LEU A 139 -6.96 -32.03 -4.34
N LEU A 140 -7.51 -32.49 -5.47
CA LEU A 140 -7.97 -31.61 -6.55
C LEU A 140 -9.02 -30.60 -6.06
N ALA A 141 -9.97 -31.04 -5.22
CA ALA A 141 -10.96 -30.14 -4.62
C ALA A 141 -10.33 -29.11 -3.66
N CYS A 142 -9.34 -29.53 -2.86
CA CYS A 142 -8.58 -28.62 -1.99
C CYS A 142 -7.81 -27.57 -2.81
N GLN A 143 -7.14 -27.98 -3.88
CA GLN A 143 -6.39 -27.10 -4.78
C GLN A 143 -7.30 -26.12 -5.52
N ALA A 144 -8.49 -26.56 -5.95
CA ALA A 144 -9.49 -25.67 -6.54
C ALA A 144 -9.95 -24.58 -5.55
N ARG A 145 -10.14 -24.94 -4.27
CA ARG A 145 -10.45 -23.97 -3.20
C ARG A 145 -9.27 -23.03 -2.93
N ALA A 146 -8.04 -23.54 -2.92
CA ALA A 146 -6.84 -22.72 -2.77
C ALA A 146 -6.69 -21.71 -3.91
N ALA A 147 -6.92 -22.13 -5.16
CA ALA A 147 -6.88 -21.27 -6.33
C ALA A 147 -7.95 -20.17 -6.29
N ALA A 148 -9.18 -20.53 -5.86
CA ALA A 148 -10.26 -19.56 -5.70
C ALA A 148 -9.95 -18.52 -4.61
N LEU A 149 -9.40 -18.96 -3.47
CA LEU A 149 -9.00 -18.06 -2.39
C LEU A 149 -7.82 -17.17 -2.80
N ARG A 150 -6.83 -17.72 -3.50
CA ARG A 150 -5.69 -16.97 -4.05
C ARG A 150 -6.16 -15.88 -5.01
N ALA A 151 -7.14 -16.17 -5.87
CA ALA A 151 -7.71 -15.18 -6.78
C ALA A 151 -8.39 -14.04 -6.03
N LYS A 152 -9.15 -14.34 -4.97
CA LYS A 152 -9.75 -13.32 -4.08
C LYS A 152 -8.68 -12.51 -3.36
N LEU A 153 -7.62 -13.16 -2.87
CA LEU A 153 -6.56 -12.51 -2.11
C LEU A 153 -5.77 -11.50 -2.94
N LYS A 154 -5.62 -11.73 -4.25
CA LYS A 154 -4.94 -10.78 -5.17
C LYS A 154 -5.67 -9.43 -5.27
N THR A 155 -6.96 -9.40 -5.02
CA THR A 155 -7.79 -8.19 -5.07
C THR A 155 -8.20 -7.69 -3.69
N ALA A 156 -7.91 -8.44 -2.63
CA ALA A 156 -8.30 -8.13 -1.27
C ALA A 156 -7.32 -7.14 -0.63
N THR A 157 -7.86 -6.22 0.18
CA THR A 157 -7.09 -5.26 0.98
C THR A 157 -6.60 -5.87 2.29
N ASP A 158 -7.25 -6.95 2.75
CA ASP A 158 -6.96 -7.63 4.01
C ASP A 158 -6.99 -9.16 3.85
N VAL A 159 -6.32 -9.85 4.76
CA VAL A 159 -6.20 -11.32 4.77
C VAL A 159 -7.13 -11.89 5.83
N ASP A 160 -8.07 -12.71 5.40
CA ASP A 160 -8.87 -13.54 6.30
C ASP A 160 -8.02 -14.72 6.81
N ALA A 161 -7.48 -14.57 8.01
CA ALA A 161 -6.62 -15.58 8.63
C ALA A 161 -7.36 -16.91 8.85
N ASP A 162 -8.65 -16.86 9.16
CA ASP A 162 -9.46 -18.06 9.40
C ASP A 162 -9.70 -18.85 8.10
N ALA A 163 -9.82 -18.16 6.97
CA ALA A 163 -9.89 -18.80 5.66
C ALA A 163 -8.56 -19.45 5.24
N ILE A 164 -7.42 -18.97 5.75
CA ILE A 164 -6.08 -19.50 5.44
C ILE A 164 -5.67 -20.62 6.40
N ALA A 165 -6.10 -20.56 7.66
CA ALA A 165 -5.68 -21.48 8.73
C ALA A 165 -5.80 -22.98 8.36
N PRO A 166 -6.87 -23.47 7.71
CA PRO A 166 -6.95 -24.88 7.33
C PRO A 166 -5.86 -25.31 6.34
N PHE A 167 -5.47 -24.43 5.40
CA PHE A 167 -4.41 -24.73 4.43
C PHE A 167 -3.03 -24.79 5.09
N ALA A 168 -2.77 -23.87 6.02
CA ALA A 168 -1.55 -23.91 6.83
C ALA A 168 -1.50 -25.20 7.67
N GLY A 169 -2.63 -25.58 8.30
CA GLY A 169 -2.72 -26.81 9.08
C GLY A 169 -2.49 -28.08 8.25
N LEU A 170 -2.99 -28.13 7.02
CA LEU A 170 -2.71 -29.23 6.09
C LEU A 170 -1.20 -29.35 5.80
N LEU A 171 -0.51 -28.23 5.56
CA LEU A 171 0.94 -28.26 5.33
C LEU A 171 1.70 -28.69 6.59
N SER A 172 1.28 -28.25 7.79
CA SER A 172 1.86 -28.71 9.05
C SER A 172 1.74 -30.22 9.26
N LEU A 173 0.61 -30.83 8.87
CA LEU A 173 0.45 -32.29 8.89
C LEU A 173 1.37 -33.01 7.91
N ILE A 174 1.62 -32.43 6.73
CA ILE A 174 2.49 -33.02 5.69
C ILE A 174 3.97 -32.90 6.07
N ASP A 175 4.37 -31.75 6.57
CA ASP A 175 5.76 -31.46 6.93
C ASP A 175 6.21 -32.19 8.20
N GLY A 176 5.26 -32.67 9.00
CA GLY A 176 5.54 -33.39 10.24
C GLY A 176 6.32 -32.50 11.19
N GLN A 177 5.69 -31.44 11.70
CA GLN A 177 6.31 -30.61 12.74
C GLN A 177 6.72 -31.49 13.93
N GLN A 178 8.03 -31.59 14.16
CA GLN A 178 8.67 -32.38 15.22
C GLN A 178 8.31 -31.91 16.65
N ASP A 179 7.55 -30.82 16.77
CA ASP A 179 7.23 -30.13 18.03
C ASP A 179 5.76 -30.23 18.46
N LEU A 180 4.90 -30.94 17.71
CA LEU A 180 3.50 -31.14 18.08
C LEU A 180 3.34 -32.37 18.98
N ASP A 181 2.65 -32.22 20.10
CA ASP A 181 2.21 -33.36 20.91
C ASP A 181 1.02 -34.10 20.26
N ASP A 182 0.70 -35.30 20.76
CA ASP A 182 -0.37 -36.14 20.20
C ASP A 182 -1.76 -35.48 20.23
N GLU A 183 -2.02 -34.62 21.22
CA GLU A 183 -3.30 -33.92 21.38
C GLU A 183 -3.45 -32.79 20.36
N GLN A 184 -2.38 -32.00 20.17
CA GLN A 184 -2.29 -30.96 19.15
C GLN A 184 -2.35 -31.57 17.74
N TRP A 185 -1.71 -32.71 17.53
CA TRP A 185 -1.76 -33.44 16.27
C TRP A 185 -3.19 -33.92 15.95
N GLY A 186 -3.88 -34.51 16.93
CA GLY A 186 -5.26 -34.96 16.78
C GLY A 186 -6.22 -33.80 16.47
N ALA A 187 -6.10 -32.68 17.19
CA ALA A 187 -6.91 -31.49 16.94
C ALA A 187 -6.66 -30.91 15.54
N LEU A 188 -5.40 -30.93 15.08
CA LEU A 188 -5.03 -30.47 13.74
C LEU A 188 -5.59 -31.38 12.65
N GLU A 189 -5.53 -32.71 12.84
CA GLU A 189 -6.12 -33.68 11.91
C GLU A 189 -7.64 -33.46 11.79
N ASP A 190 -8.34 -33.31 12.91
CA ASP A 190 -9.79 -33.10 12.91
C ASP A 190 -10.17 -31.75 12.29
N ALA A 191 -9.39 -30.69 12.50
CA ALA A 191 -9.60 -29.40 11.85
C ALA A 191 -9.45 -29.49 10.32
N VAL A 192 -8.41 -30.19 9.83
CA VAL A 192 -8.18 -30.42 8.40
C VAL A 192 -9.27 -31.34 7.81
N ALA A 193 -9.69 -32.37 8.55
CA ALA A 193 -10.77 -33.26 8.15
C ALA A 193 -12.13 -32.54 8.07
N ALA A 194 -12.41 -31.62 9.01
CA ALA A 194 -13.61 -30.78 8.97
C ALA A 194 -13.58 -29.80 7.78
N ALA A 195 -12.41 -29.24 7.49
CA ALA A 195 -12.27 -28.26 6.42
C ALA A 195 -12.28 -28.88 5.02
N PHE A 196 -11.60 -30.00 4.78
CA PHE A 196 -11.39 -30.57 3.44
C PHE A 196 -11.86 -32.03 3.28
N GLY A 197 -12.29 -32.66 4.36
CA GLY A 197 -12.71 -34.06 4.39
C GLY A 197 -11.64 -35.00 4.95
N ARG A 198 -12.09 -36.06 5.64
CA ARG A 198 -11.23 -37.11 6.23
C ARG A 198 -10.28 -37.78 5.22
N PRO A 199 -10.63 -38.02 3.94
CA PRO A 199 -9.70 -38.63 2.99
C PRO A 199 -8.40 -37.83 2.80
N LEU A 200 -8.49 -36.49 2.79
CA LEU A 200 -7.31 -35.64 2.63
C LEU A 200 -6.44 -35.62 3.88
N ALA A 201 -7.06 -35.52 5.06
CA ALA A 201 -6.35 -35.56 6.34
C ALA A 201 -5.56 -36.87 6.51
N VAL A 202 -6.17 -38.01 6.18
CA VAL A 202 -5.50 -39.33 6.24
C VAL A 202 -4.37 -39.45 5.23
N ALA A 203 -4.51 -38.88 4.03
CA ALA A 203 -3.44 -38.89 3.04
C ALA A 203 -2.23 -38.05 3.49
N ALA A 204 -2.48 -36.92 4.17
CA ALA A 204 -1.44 -36.09 4.75
C ALA A 204 -0.67 -36.83 5.86
N THR A 205 -1.37 -37.41 6.84
CA THR A 205 -0.73 -38.11 7.97
C THR A 205 0.02 -39.37 7.55
N ARG A 206 -0.39 -40.01 6.46
CA ARG A 206 0.30 -41.18 5.89
C ARG A 206 1.50 -40.81 4.99
N GLY A 207 1.84 -39.53 4.87
CA GLY A 207 2.94 -39.07 4.01
C GLY A 207 2.71 -39.37 2.52
N LYS A 208 1.44 -39.44 2.09
CA LYS A 208 1.07 -39.69 0.68
C LYS A 208 1.00 -38.40 -0.14
N LEU A 209 1.08 -37.25 0.52
CA LEU A 209 1.13 -35.93 -0.10
C LEU A 209 2.55 -35.36 0.00
N GLY A 210 3.00 -34.67 -1.04
CA GLY A 210 4.25 -33.92 -1.02
C GLY A 210 4.39 -33.03 -2.24
N SER A 211 5.32 -32.08 -2.22
CA SER A 211 5.71 -31.34 -3.42
C SER A 211 6.42 -32.29 -4.39
N SER A 212 5.94 -32.39 -5.64
CA SER A 212 6.63 -33.17 -6.68
C SER A 212 7.93 -32.50 -7.11
#